data_AF-D1Q017-F1
#
_entry.id   AF-D1Q017-F1
#
_cell.length_a   1.000
_cell.length_b   1.000
_cell.length_c   1.000
_cell.angle_alpha   90.00
_cell.angle_beta   90.00
_cell.angle_gamma   90.00
#
_symmetry.space_group_name_H-M   'P 1'
#
loop_
_entity.id
_entity.type
_entity.pdbx_description
1 polymer ?
#
loop_
_entity_poly.entity_id
_entity_poly.type
_entity_poly.pdbx_seq_one_letter_code
_entity_poly.pdbx_strand_id
1 'polypeptide(L)'
;MAQEEFIRVGTTLYKIVNQPRINGGFVKKRIVWNNETLRQDYGKDFIATVPKYDGFCTVPNHVNYQPVIDKFLNLYEPIGHQPKEGEFPHVESLISHIFGEQYELGMDYLQLLYLQPVQKLPILLMVSEERNTGKSTFLNFLKAVFHNNVTFNTNEDFRSQFNSDWAGKLLIVVDEVLLNRREDSERLKNLSTTLSYKVEAKGKDRDEISFFAKFVLCSNNELLPVIIDVGETRYWVRKINRLESDDTDFLQKLKAEIPAFLYFLQHRPLSTQKESRMWFAPKLIFTPALQRIIRNNRNKLELEMSELCLDIMETNNVEEVSFCINDMMPLLSNTQCKYDKGQIRRIVQDIWKLTPVSNTLTYTTYQLSYNAPLYYSPIRRTGRFYTITKKQLKSL
;
A
#
# COMPACT_ATOMS: atom_id res chain seq x y z
N MET A 1 -2.63 -45.31 -12.98
CA MET A 1 -1.43 -44.54 -12.60
C MET A 1 -1.65 -43.11 -13.08
N ALA A 2 -1.41 -42.10 -12.25
CA ALA A 2 -1.56 -40.72 -12.69
C ALA A 2 -0.57 -40.44 -13.82
N GLN A 3 -1.04 -39.92 -14.95
CA GLN A 3 -0.21 -39.61 -16.11
C GLN A 3 0.78 -38.51 -15.73
N GLU A 4 2.08 -38.80 -15.77
CA GLU A 4 3.11 -37.82 -15.44
C GLU A 4 3.19 -36.76 -16.54
N GLU A 5 3.13 -35.48 -16.13
CA GLU A 5 3.07 -34.34 -17.05
C GLU A 5 4.46 -33.69 -17.16
N PHE A 6 5.01 -33.64 -18.38
CA PHE A 6 6.30 -33.02 -18.68
C PHE A 6 6.12 -31.87 -19.67
N ILE A 7 6.93 -30.83 -19.54
CA ILE A 7 6.96 -29.70 -20.49
C ILE A 7 8.41 -29.30 -20.76
N ARG A 8 8.67 -28.80 -21.97
CA ARG A 8 9.96 -28.19 -22.32
C ARG A 8 9.75 -26.71 -22.58
N VAL A 9 10.48 -25.87 -21.86
CA VAL A 9 10.44 -24.41 -22.02
C VAL A 9 11.85 -23.95 -22.39
N GLY A 10 11.98 -23.37 -23.59
CA GLY A 10 13.26 -23.14 -24.22
C GLY A 10 14.05 -24.45 -24.36
N THR A 11 15.23 -24.48 -23.74
CA THR A 11 16.12 -25.66 -23.72
C THR A 11 15.92 -26.54 -22.49
N THR A 12 15.13 -26.10 -21.51
CA THR A 12 15.02 -26.76 -20.20
C THR A 12 13.76 -27.62 -20.11
N LEU A 13 13.92 -28.85 -19.64
CA LEU A 13 12.83 -29.78 -19.39
C LEU A 13 12.35 -29.63 -17.93
N TYR A 14 11.03 -29.65 -17.74
CA TYR A 14 10.39 -29.60 -16.44
C TYR A 14 9.42 -30.76 -16.28
N LYS A 15 9.46 -31.38 -15.10
CA LYS A 15 8.41 -32.27 -14.61
C LYS A 15 7.42 -31.45 -13.79
N ILE A 16 6.15 -31.61 -14.10
CA ILE A 16 5.06 -31.05 -13.32
C ILE A 16 4.67 -32.08 -12.27
N VAL A 17 4.83 -31.72 -11.00
CA VAL A 17 4.54 -32.60 -9.87
C VAL A 17 3.47 -31.99 -8.96
N ASN A 18 2.65 -32.85 -8.37
CA ASN A 18 1.74 -32.49 -7.31
C ASN A 18 2.41 -32.78 -5.97
N GLN A 19 3.00 -31.76 -5.36
CA GLN A 19 3.67 -31.88 -4.07
C GLN A 19 2.62 -31.88 -2.94
N PRO A 20 2.54 -32.94 -2.11
CA PRO A 20 1.57 -32.99 -1.02
C PRO A 20 1.84 -31.92 0.04
N ARG A 21 0.76 -31.35 0.59
CA ARG A 21 0.76 -30.43 1.73
C ARG A 21 0.35 -31.15 3.01
N ILE A 22 0.73 -30.56 4.15
CA ILE A 22 0.38 -31.07 5.49
C ILE A 22 -1.14 -31.16 5.72
N ASN A 23 -1.93 -30.34 5.02
CA ASN A 23 -3.40 -30.31 5.13
C ASN A 23 -4.11 -31.28 4.15
N GLY A 24 -3.41 -32.27 3.57
CA GLY A 24 -4.03 -33.29 2.69
C GLY A 24 -4.33 -32.83 1.25
N GLY A 25 -3.85 -31.66 0.84
CA GLY A 25 -3.95 -31.16 -0.55
C GLY A 25 -2.63 -31.27 -1.33
N PHE A 26 -2.62 -30.82 -2.59
CA PHE A 26 -1.43 -30.81 -3.44
C PHE A 26 -1.09 -29.40 -3.95
N VAL A 27 0.20 -29.14 -4.21
CA VAL A 27 0.69 -27.96 -4.93
C VAL A 27 1.31 -28.40 -6.23
N LYS A 28 0.83 -27.83 -7.34
CA LYS A 28 1.47 -28.01 -8.64
C LYS A 28 2.82 -27.28 -8.61
N LYS A 29 3.93 -28.03 -8.71
CA LYS A 29 5.29 -27.50 -8.74
C LYS A 29 5.99 -27.96 -10.01
N ARG A 30 6.82 -27.08 -10.57
CA ARG A 30 7.70 -27.40 -11.70
C ARG A 30 9.08 -27.70 -11.16
N ILE A 31 9.60 -28.88 -11.47
CA ILE A 31 10.93 -29.31 -11.09
C ILE A 31 11.73 -29.47 -12.38
N VAL A 32 12.93 -28.88 -12.42
CA VAL A 32 13.85 -29.08 -13.55
C VAL A 32 14.19 -30.56 -13.61
N TRP A 33 14.02 -31.15 -14.79
CA TRP A 33 14.24 -32.58 -15.02
C TRP A 33 15.35 -32.79 -16.04
N ASN A 34 16.20 -33.80 -15.82
CA ASN A 34 17.26 -34.11 -16.76
C ASN A 34 16.70 -34.88 -17.98
N ASN A 35 17.09 -34.47 -19.18
CA ASN A 35 16.74 -35.13 -20.43
C ASN A 35 17.24 -36.59 -20.48
N GLU A 36 18.40 -36.89 -19.91
CA GLU A 36 18.95 -38.25 -19.90
C GLU A 36 18.11 -39.17 -19.02
N THR A 37 17.71 -38.70 -17.83
CA THR A 37 16.82 -39.44 -16.91
C THR A 37 15.47 -39.69 -17.54
N LEU A 38 14.88 -38.69 -18.23
CA LEU A 38 13.62 -38.88 -18.96
C LEU A 38 13.74 -40.00 -20.01
N ARG A 39 14.86 -40.05 -20.76
CA ARG A 39 15.10 -41.09 -21.78
C ARG A 39 15.31 -42.47 -21.17
N GLN A 40 15.92 -42.56 -19.99
CA GLN A 40 16.10 -43.82 -19.26
C GLN A 40 14.77 -44.35 -18.74
N ASP A 41 13.94 -43.47 -18.17
CA ASP A 41 12.67 -43.85 -17.54
C ASP A 41 11.56 -44.15 -18.56
N TYR A 42 11.49 -43.37 -19.66
CA TYR A 42 10.37 -43.38 -20.61
C TYR A 42 10.75 -43.74 -22.05
N GLY A 43 12.04 -43.96 -22.33
CA GLY A 43 12.55 -44.24 -23.67
C GLY A 43 12.86 -42.98 -24.50
N LYS A 44 13.58 -43.18 -25.61
CA LYS A 44 14.10 -42.07 -26.45
C LYS A 44 12.99 -41.28 -27.15
N ASP A 45 11.92 -41.94 -27.57
CA ASP A 45 10.87 -41.33 -28.39
C ASP A 45 9.89 -40.49 -27.56
N PHE A 46 9.84 -40.68 -26.24
CA PHE A 46 8.96 -39.93 -25.34
C PHE A 46 9.24 -38.42 -25.38
N ILE A 47 10.48 -38.00 -25.63
CA ILE A 47 10.80 -36.57 -25.72
C ILE A 47 10.07 -35.85 -26.87
N ALA A 48 9.64 -36.59 -27.90
CA ALA A 48 8.90 -36.04 -29.03
C ALA A 48 7.46 -35.67 -28.66
N THR A 49 6.87 -36.32 -27.64
CA THR A 49 5.50 -36.07 -27.18
C THR A 49 5.40 -34.92 -26.18
N VAL A 50 6.53 -34.49 -25.59
CA VAL A 50 6.58 -33.40 -24.61
C VAL A 50 6.25 -32.06 -25.28
N PRO A 51 5.24 -31.30 -24.79
CA PRO A 51 4.92 -29.97 -25.27
C PRO A 51 6.10 -29.00 -25.16
N LYS A 52 6.27 -28.16 -26.19
CA LYS A 52 7.41 -27.25 -26.35
C LYS A 52 6.93 -25.81 -26.36
N TYR A 53 7.55 -24.99 -25.51
CA TYR A 53 7.29 -23.57 -25.38
C TYR A 53 8.61 -22.80 -25.57
N ASP A 54 8.53 -21.57 -26.08
CA ASP A 54 9.69 -20.73 -26.33
C ASP A 54 10.21 -20.07 -25.05
N GLY A 55 9.32 -19.80 -24.09
CA GLY A 55 9.68 -19.17 -22.82
C GLY A 55 8.51 -19.06 -21.84
N PHE A 56 8.72 -18.29 -20.78
CA PHE A 56 7.69 -17.91 -19.82
C PHE A 56 7.18 -16.49 -20.10
N CYS A 57 5.90 -16.25 -19.84
CA CYS A 57 5.32 -14.91 -19.82
C CYS A 57 4.46 -14.73 -18.56
N THR A 58 4.11 -13.50 -18.22
CA THR A 58 3.16 -13.21 -17.14
C THR A 58 2.12 -12.24 -17.65
N VAL A 59 0.99 -12.77 -18.13
CA VAL A 59 -0.11 -11.96 -18.64
C VAL A 59 -1.34 -12.19 -17.75
N PRO A 60 -1.72 -11.19 -16.94
CA PRO A 60 -2.81 -11.37 -16.00
C PRO A 60 -4.17 -11.21 -16.69
N ASN A 61 -4.99 -12.26 -16.64
CA ASN A 61 -6.39 -12.23 -17.04
C ASN A 61 -7.16 -13.30 -16.25
N HIS A 62 -8.23 -12.91 -15.57
CA HIS A 62 -9.04 -13.83 -14.78
C HIS A 62 -10.23 -14.42 -15.53
N VAL A 63 -10.84 -13.63 -16.43
CA VAL A 63 -12.08 -14.02 -17.13
C VAL A 63 -11.75 -14.84 -18.37
N ASN A 64 -10.80 -14.36 -19.17
CA ASN A 64 -10.33 -15.03 -20.39
C ASN A 64 -8.90 -15.51 -20.19
N TYR A 65 -8.69 -16.30 -19.12
CA TYR A 65 -7.37 -16.84 -18.81
C TYR A 65 -6.86 -17.77 -19.92
N GLN A 66 -5.62 -17.58 -20.33
CA GLN A 66 -4.93 -18.44 -21.27
C GLN A 66 -3.65 -19.00 -20.61
N PRO A 67 -3.53 -20.34 -20.47
CA PRO A 67 -2.33 -20.95 -19.92
C PRO A 67 -1.14 -20.87 -20.88
N VAL A 68 -1.41 -20.76 -22.18
CA VAL A 68 -0.42 -20.60 -23.24
C VAL A 68 -0.84 -19.41 -24.09
N ILE A 69 0.09 -18.47 -24.29
CA ILE A 69 -0.10 -17.28 -25.13
C ILE A 69 0.95 -17.37 -26.23
N ASP A 70 0.48 -17.54 -27.46
CA ASP A 70 1.30 -17.91 -28.62
C ASP A 70 2.11 -19.18 -28.35
N LYS A 71 3.40 -19.04 -28.03
CA LYS A 71 4.33 -20.14 -27.69
C LYS A 71 4.91 -20.02 -26.29
N PHE A 72 4.41 -19.10 -25.48
CA PHE A 72 4.89 -18.86 -24.12
C PHE A 72 3.95 -19.46 -23.09
N LEU A 73 4.52 -20.07 -22.07
CA LEU A 73 3.76 -20.59 -20.93
C LEU A 73 3.52 -19.45 -19.93
N ASN A 74 2.25 -19.21 -19.60
CA ASN A 74 1.87 -18.17 -18.65
C ASN A 74 2.21 -18.60 -17.21
N LEU A 75 2.91 -17.73 -16.48
CA LEU A 75 3.22 -17.88 -15.06
C LEU A 75 2.08 -17.39 -14.16
N TYR A 76 1.18 -16.57 -14.72
CA TYR A 76 -0.05 -16.19 -14.06
C TYR A 76 -0.95 -17.41 -13.91
N GLU A 77 -1.69 -17.51 -12.80
CA GLU A 77 -2.50 -18.71 -12.52
C GLU A 77 -4.01 -18.41 -12.64
N PRO A 78 -4.84 -19.38 -13.08
CA PRO A 78 -6.28 -19.22 -13.06
C PRO A 78 -6.79 -19.22 -11.61
N ILE A 79 -7.88 -18.50 -11.36
CA ILE A 79 -8.49 -18.43 -10.02
C ILE A 79 -9.47 -19.56 -9.72
N GLY A 80 -9.77 -20.46 -10.66
CA GLY A 80 -10.59 -21.66 -10.42
C GLY A 80 -12.07 -21.44 -10.06
N HIS A 81 -12.49 -20.23 -9.70
CA HIS A 81 -13.89 -19.88 -9.42
C HIS A 81 -14.69 -19.75 -10.70
N GLN A 82 -15.93 -20.25 -10.68
CA GLN A 82 -16.90 -20.06 -11.74
C GLN A 82 -17.95 -19.04 -11.28
N PRO A 83 -18.02 -17.84 -11.89
CA PRO A 83 -19.05 -16.85 -11.58
C PRO A 83 -20.44 -17.46 -11.75
N LYS A 84 -21.30 -17.29 -10.75
CA LYS A 84 -22.68 -17.77 -10.76
C LYS A 84 -23.56 -16.77 -10.03
N GLU A 85 -24.75 -16.49 -10.56
CA GLU A 85 -25.72 -15.63 -9.89
C GLU A 85 -26.10 -16.16 -8.50
N GLY A 86 -26.19 -15.25 -7.52
CA GLY A 86 -26.52 -15.56 -6.14
C GLY A 86 -26.30 -14.37 -5.21
N GLU A 87 -26.62 -14.57 -3.94
CA GLU A 87 -26.41 -13.58 -2.88
C GLU A 87 -25.04 -13.78 -2.20
N PHE A 88 -24.50 -12.72 -1.62
CA PHE A 88 -23.21 -12.73 -0.93
C PHE A 88 -23.20 -11.87 0.36
N PRO A 89 -24.17 -12.07 1.29
CA PRO A 89 -24.35 -11.20 2.45
C PRO A 89 -23.13 -11.14 3.38
N HIS A 90 -22.34 -12.21 3.51
CA HIS A 90 -21.15 -12.20 4.37
C HIS A 90 -20.01 -11.42 3.72
N VAL A 91 -19.83 -11.54 2.40
CA VAL A 91 -18.84 -10.75 1.65
C VAL A 91 -19.23 -9.26 1.67
N GLU A 92 -20.51 -8.94 1.48
CA GLU A 92 -21.02 -7.58 1.59
C GLU A 92 -20.76 -6.99 2.98
N SER A 93 -21.04 -7.76 4.04
CA SER A 93 -20.74 -7.37 5.42
C SER A 93 -19.25 -7.12 5.65
N LEU A 94 -18.37 -7.99 5.16
CA LEU A 94 -16.92 -7.81 5.25
C LEU A 94 -16.45 -6.52 4.54
N ILE A 95 -16.92 -6.29 3.31
CA ILE A 95 -16.51 -5.12 2.52
C ILE A 95 -17.05 -3.84 3.18
N SER A 96 -18.27 -3.87 3.69
CA SER A 96 -18.88 -2.77 4.44
C SER A 96 -18.11 -2.46 5.72
N HIS A 97 -17.66 -3.49 6.44
CA HIS A 97 -16.82 -3.33 7.64
C HIS A 97 -15.46 -2.71 7.33
N ILE A 98 -14.80 -3.13 6.24
CA ILE A 98 -13.46 -2.64 5.88
C ILE A 98 -13.49 -1.22 5.30
N PHE A 99 -14.42 -0.97 4.38
CA PHE A 99 -14.46 0.29 3.63
C PHE A 99 -15.45 1.30 4.20
N GLY A 100 -16.39 0.90 5.05
CA GLY A 100 -17.32 1.78 5.74
C GLY A 100 -18.08 2.70 4.77
N GLU A 101 -17.97 4.00 5.01
CA GLU A 101 -18.55 5.06 4.17
C GLU A 101 -18.02 5.05 2.72
N GLN A 102 -16.90 4.37 2.47
CA GLN A 102 -16.28 4.21 1.15
C GLN A 102 -16.58 2.84 0.51
N TYR A 103 -17.66 2.17 0.90
CA TYR A 103 -18.06 0.86 0.38
C TYR A 103 -18.00 0.76 -1.16
N GLU A 104 -18.58 1.74 -1.85
CA GLU A 104 -18.62 1.81 -3.32
C GLU A 104 -17.21 1.87 -3.94
N LEU A 105 -16.29 2.61 -3.32
CA LEU A 105 -14.89 2.65 -3.75
C LEU A 105 -14.19 1.30 -3.51
N GLY A 106 -14.54 0.62 -2.42
CA GLY A 106 -14.04 -0.72 -2.10
C GLY A 106 -14.49 -1.76 -3.14
N MET A 107 -15.76 -1.69 -3.55
CA MET A 107 -16.32 -2.52 -4.62
C MET A 107 -15.65 -2.23 -5.96
N ASP A 108 -15.47 -0.97 -6.33
CA ASP A 108 -14.73 -0.58 -7.53
C ASP A 108 -13.28 -1.11 -7.49
N TYR A 109 -12.60 -1.03 -6.34
CA TYR A 109 -11.24 -1.53 -6.18
C TYR A 109 -11.15 -3.04 -6.42
N LEU A 110 -12.07 -3.83 -5.84
CA LEU A 110 -12.15 -5.28 -6.03
C LEU A 110 -12.54 -5.66 -7.46
N GLN A 111 -13.48 -4.91 -8.07
CA GLN A 111 -13.86 -5.07 -9.47
C GLN A 111 -12.67 -4.84 -10.41
N LEU A 112 -11.89 -3.80 -10.17
CA LEU A 112 -10.69 -3.50 -10.97
C LEU A 112 -9.60 -4.54 -10.80
N LEU A 113 -9.40 -5.06 -9.58
CA LEU A 113 -8.49 -6.20 -9.37
C LEU A 113 -8.90 -7.42 -10.20
N TYR A 114 -10.22 -7.67 -10.30
CA TYR A 114 -10.75 -8.82 -11.01
C TYR A 114 -10.78 -8.64 -12.54
N LEU A 115 -11.37 -7.56 -13.04
CA LEU A 115 -11.59 -7.33 -14.48
C LEU A 115 -10.42 -6.63 -15.17
N GLN A 116 -9.64 -5.81 -14.44
CA GLN A 116 -8.55 -5.01 -14.99
C GLN A 116 -7.24 -5.18 -14.18
N PRO A 117 -6.68 -6.40 -14.10
CA PRO A 117 -5.55 -6.69 -13.23
C PRO A 117 -4.26 -5.92 -13.55
N VAL A 118 -4.15 -5.28 -14.71
CA VAL A 118 -3.02 -4.40 -15.08
C VAL A 118 -3.20 -2.95 -14.59
N GLN A 119 -4.43 -2.52 -14.33
CA GLN A 119 -4.73 -1.15 -13.91
C GLN A 119 -4.05 -0.84 -12.57
N LYS A 120 -3.38 0.32 -12.49
CA LYS A 120 -2.72 0.79 -11.27
C LYS A 120 -3.75 1.27 -10.26
N LEU A 121 -3.60 0.80 -9.02
CA LEU A 121 -4.48 1.10 -7.90
C LEU A 121 -3.62 1.61 -6.73
N PRO A 122 -4.21 2.42 -5.83
CA PRO A 122 -3.51 2.90 -4.64
C PRO A 122 -3.11 1.73 -3.73
N ILE A 123 -2.06 1.95 -2.93
CA ILE A 123 -1.64 1.09 -1.84
C ILE A 123 -2.72 1.17 -0.76
N LEU A 124 -3.42 0.05 -0.53
CA LEU A 124 -4.42 -0.04 0.53
C LEU A 124 -3.70 -0.32 1.86
N LEU A 125 -3.81 0.58 2.82
CA LEU A 125 -3.21 0.46 4.16
C LEU A 125 -4.32 0.43 5.21
N MET A 126 -4.53 -0.74 5.82
CA MET A 126 -5.50 -0.93 6.90
C MET A 126 -4.80 -0.79 8.25
N VAL A 127 -5.25 0.13 9.09
CA VAL A 127 -4.68 0.40 10.41
C VAL A 127 -5.72 0.16 11.50
N SER A 128 -5.29 -0.43 12.62
CA SER A 128 -6.11 -0.47 13.84
C SER A 128 -5.24 -0.69 15.06
N GLU A 129 -5.43 0.07 16.13
CA GLU A 129 -4.78 -0.19 17.42
C GLU A 129 -5.34 -1.47 18.09
N GLU A 130 -6.62 -1.75 17.84
CA GLU A 130 -7.33 -2.89 18.40
C GLU A 130 -7.01 -4.20 17.65
N ARG A 131 -7.05 -5.30 18.41
CA ARG A 131 -7.01 -6.66 17.85
C ARG A 131 -8.42 -7.10 17.45
N ASN A 132 -8.49 -8.12 16.60
CA ASN A 132 -9.73 -8.72 16.12
C ASN A 132 -10.63 -7.76 15.34
N THR A 133 -10.03 -7.09 14.34
CA THR A 133 -10.68 -6.08 13.50
C THR A 133 -11.06 -6.61 12.11
N GLY A 134 -10.83 -7.90 11.82
CA GLY A 134 -11.14 -8.48 10.52
C GLY A 134 -10.10 -8.24 9.41
N LYS A 135 -8.98 -7.56 9.70
CA LYS A 135 -7.88 -7.31 8.74
C LYS A 135 -7.34 -8.62 8.13
N SER A 136 -6.90 -9.56 8.96
CA SER A 136 -6.38 -10.85 8.49
C SER A 136 -7.45 -11.68 7.78
N THR A 137 -8.72 -11.55 8.17
CA THR A 137 -9.86 -12.17 7.46
C THR A 137 -10.01 -11.62 6.06
N PHE A 138 -9.90 -10.29 5.87
CA PHE A 138 -9.91 -9.67 4.54
C PHE A 138 -8.72 -10.11 3.68
N LEU A 139 -7.52 -10.21 4.25
CA LEU A 139 -6.34 -10.73 3.55
C LEU A 139 -6.54 -12.17 3.09
N ASN A 140 -7.11 -13.01 3.97
CA ASN A 140 -7.43 -14.40 3.65
C ASN A 140 -8.56 -14.53 2.62
N PHE A 141 -9.52 -13.59 2.63
CA PHE A 141 -10.54 -13.48 1.59
C PHE A 141 -9.92 -13.15 0.24
N LEU A 142 -9.02 -12.16 0.15
CA LEU A 142 -8.27 -11.86 -1.09
C LEU A 142 -7.47 -13.08 -1.56
N LYS A 143 -6.82 -13.80 -0.63
CA LYS A 143 -6.12 -15.05 -0.93
C LYS A 143 -7.05 -16.14 -1.43
N ALA A 144 -8.29 -16.19 -0.95
CA ALA A 144 -9.29 -17.14 -1.40
C ALA A 144 -9.85 -16.78 -2.79
N VAL A 145 -10.03 -15.50 -3.09
CA VAL A 145 -10.51 -15.02 -4.41
C VAL A 145 -9.46 -15.21 -5.50
N PHE A 146 -8.22 -14.78 -5.25
CA PHE A 146 -7.17 -14.72 -6.28
C PHE A 146 -6.12 -15.85 -6.18
N HIS A 147 -6.26 -16.76 -5.21
CA HIS A 147 -5.41 -17.93 -4.99
C HIS A 147 -3.90 -17.66 -5.12
N ASN A 148 -3.25 -18.30 -6.09
CA ASN A 148 -1.80 -18.26 -6.25
C ASN A 148 -1.31 -16.94 -6.85
N ASN A 149 -2.21 -16.02 -7.24
CA ASN A 149 -1.85 -14.67 -7.65
C ASN A 149 -1.69 -13.70 -6.46
N VAL A 150 -1.90 -14.18 -5.22
CA VAL A 150 -1.63 -13.43 -3.98
C VAL A 150 -0.44 -14.04 -3.24
N THR A 151 0.44 -13.19 -2.72
CA THR A 151 1.54 -13.60 -1.85
C THR A 151 1.50 -12.85 -0.52
N PHE A 152 1.85 -13.54 0.55
CA PHE A 152 2.09 -12.94 1.85
C PHE A 152 3.58 -12.70 2.00
N ASN A 153 3.96 -11.46 2.24
CA ASN A 153 5.33 -11.04 2.40
C ASN A 153 5.54 -10.48 3.81
N THR A 154 6.74 -10.68 4.33
CA THR A 154 7.23 -10.04 5.55
C THR A 154 7.92 -8.71 5.21
N ASN A 155 8.22 -7.90 6.24
CA ASN A 155 9.04 -6.70 6.08
C ASN A 155 10.44 -7.02 5.52
N GLU A 156 10.97 -8.22 5.79
CA GLU A 156 12.28 -8.66 5.28
C GLU A 156 12.22 -9.01 3.80
N ASP A 157 11.18 -9.72 3.36
CA ASP A 157 10.96 -10.03 1.94
C ASP A 157 10.85 -8.76 1.09
N PHE A 158 10.26 -7.71 1.66
CA PHE A 158 10.17 -6.41 1.03
C PHE A 158 11.53 -5.71 0.92
N ARG A 159 12.40 -5.86 1.92
CA ARG A 159 13.76 -5.28 1.94
C ARG A 159 14.76 -6.08 1.12
N SER A 160 14.49 -7.36 0.89
CA SER A 160 15.32 -8.25 0.07
C SER A 160 15.50 -7.73 -1.36
N GLN A 161 16.66 -8.00 -1.95
CA GLN A 161 16.90 -7.82 -3.37
C GLN A 161 16.25 -8.94 -4.18
N PHE A 162 16.17 -10.15 -3.61
CA PHE A 162 15.50 -11.29 -4.22
C PHE A 162 13.98 -11.13 -4.14
N ASN A 163 13.35 -11.10 -5.30
CA ASN A 163 11.94 -10.73 -5.44
C ASN A 163 11.17 -11.65 -6.40
N SER A 164 11.80 -12.71 -6.89
CA SER A 164 11.20 -13.68 -7.82
C SER A 164 9.90 -14.28 -7.34
N ASP A 165 9.72 -14.37 -6.02
CA ASP A 165 8.58 -15.04 -5.41
C ASP A 165 7.30 -14.20 -5.52
N TRP A 166 7.44 -12.88 -5.66
CA TRP A 166 6.33 -11.92 -5.66
C TRP A 166 6.24 -11.04 -6.92
N ALA A 167 7.31 -10.92 -7.73
CA ALA A 167 7.37 -9.99 -8.85
C ALA A 167 6.27 -10.22 -9.93
N GLY A 168 5.78 -11.45 -10.09
CA GLY A 168 4.70 -11.82 -11.03
C GLY A 168 3.31 -11.99 -10.40
N LYS A 169 3.12 -11.56 -9.15
CA LYS A 169 1.85 -11.71 -8.42
C LYS A 169 0.95 -10.48 -8.58
N LEU A 170 -0.36 -10.69 -8.54
CA LEU A 170 -1.36 -9.61 -8.58
C LEU A 170 -1.37 -8.79 -7.29
N LEU A 171 -1.30 -9.48 -6.14
CA LEU A 171 -1.40 -8.86 -4.83
C LEU A 171 -0.23 -9.27 -3.95
N ILE A 172 0.43 -8.28 -3.36
CA ILE A 172 1.46 -8.44 -2.35
C ILE A 172 0.87 -7.94 -1.05
N VAL A 173 0.71 -8.87 -0.11
CA VAL A 173 0.02 -8.64 1.15
C VAL A 173 1.02 -8.67 2.30
N VAL A 174 0.94 -7.71 3.22
CA VAL A 174 1.79 -7.65 4.42
C VAL A 174 0.90 -7.42 5.64
N ASP A 175 0.79 -8.41 6.55
CA ASP A 175 -0.16 -8.33 7.68
C ASP A 175 0.34 -7.43 8.85
N GLU A 176 1.65 -7.27 8.99
CA GLU A 176 2.25 -6.42 10.01
C GLU A 176 3.35 -5.55 9.42
N VAL A 177 2.94 -4.50 8.71
CA VAL A 177 3.87 -3.55 8.10
C VAL A 177 4.43 -2.59 9.15
N LEU A 178 5.76 -2.46 9.16
CA LEU A 178 6.50 -1.45 9.91
C LEU A 178 7.67 -0.95 9.08
N LEU A 179 7.40 0.02 8.20
CA LEU A 179 8.37 0.60 7.28
C LEU A 179 8.77 2.00 7.76
N ASN A 180 9.62 2.01 8.79
CA ASN A 180 10.15 3.23 9.40
C ASN A 180 11.35 3.83 8.65
N ARG A 181 11.74 3.27 7.49
CA ARG A 181 12.83 3.79 6.66
C ARG A 181 12.24 4.54 5.47
N ARG A 182 12.78 5.72 5.17
CA ARG A 182 12.39 6.48 3.97
C ARG A 182 12.64 5.68 2.69
N GLU A 183 13.72 4.90 2.65
CA GLU A 183 14.06 3.99 1.55
C GLU A 183 12.93 2.98 1.26
N ASP A 184 12.35 2.38 2.31
CA ASP A 184 11.26 1.42 2.17
C ASP A 184 10.01 2.09 1.56
N SER A 185 9.74 3.34 1.97
CA SER A 185 8.60 4.12 1.49
C SER A 185 8.79 4.55 0.03
N GLU A 186 9.99 5.00 -0.34
CA GLU A 186 10.34 5.29 -1.74
C GLU A 186 10.27 4.04 -2.62
N ARG A 187 10.69 2.88 -2.10
CA ARG A 187 10.56 1.60 -2.81
C ARG A 187 9.09 1.25 -3.08
N LEU A 188 8.20 1.41 -2.11
CA LEU A 188 6.75 1.20 -2.29
C LEU A 188 6.17 2.14 -3.35
N LYS A 189 6.51 3.43 -3.26
CA LYS A 189 6.08 4.46 -4.24
C LYS A 189 6.52 4.09 -5.66
N ASN A 190 7.78 3.68 -5.83
CA ASN A 190 8.30 3.23 -7.11
C ASN A 190 7.54 2.00 -7.62
N LEU A 191 7.45 0.93 -6.83
CA LEU A 191 6.77 -0.30 -7.23
C LEU A 191 5.29 -0.07 -7.59
N SER A 192 4.58 0.79 -6.85
CA SER A 192 3.17 1.09 -7.14
C SER A 192 2.94 1.75 -8.50
N THR A 193 3.96 2.40 -9.08
CA THR A 193 3.84 3.10 -10.36
C THR A 193 4.53 2.38 -11.50
N THR A 194 5.72 1.81 -11.27
CA THR A 194 6.59 1.16 -12.25
C THR A 194 5.86 0.21 -13.20
N LEU A 195 6.19 0.29 -14.50
CA LEU A 195 5.62 -0.59 -15.54
C LEU A 195 6.43 -1.87 -15.71
N SER A 196 7.75 -1.81 -15.57
CA SER A 196 8.65 -2.95 -15.72
C SER A 196 9.61 -3.06 -14.53
N TYR A 197 9.83 -4.28 -14.04
CA TYR A 197 10.63 -4.54 -12.85
C TYR A 197 11.61 -5.66 -13.09
N LYS A 198 12.85 -5.47 -12.60
CA LYS A 198 13.91 -6.46 -12.71
C LYS A 198 13.73 -7.52 -11.64
N VAL A 199 13.52 -8.73 -12.11
CA VAL A 199 13.39 -9.91 -11.26
C VAL A 199 14.79 -10.39 -10.90
N GLU A 200 15.04 -10.54 -9.60
CA GLU A 200 16.28 -11.11 -9.09
C GLU A 200 15.96 -12.40 -8.32
N ALA A 201 16.57 -13.49 -8.75
CA ALA A 201 16.55 -14.78 -8.08
C ALA A 201 17.99 -15.21 -7.76
N LYS A 202 18.18 -15.92 -6.64
CA LYS A 202 19.50 -16.36 -6.23
C LYS A 202 20.12 -17.30 -7.27
N GLY A 203 21.27 -16.91 -7.82
CA GLY A 203 22.02 -17.72 -8.80
C GLY A 203 21.41 -17.76 -10.20
N LYS A 204 20.59 -16.77 -10.58
CA LYS A 204 20.06 -16.61 -11.94
C LYS A 204 20.32 -15.20 -12.47
N ASP A 205 20.36 -15.08 -13.80
CA ASP A 205 20.43 -13.80 -14.48
C ASP A 205 19.17 -12.96 -14.23
N ARG A 206 19.31 -11.64 -14.38
CA ARG A 206 18.23 -10.68 -14.13
C ARG A 206 17.34 -10.57 -15.36
N ASP A 207 16.06 -10.85 -15.19
CA ASP A 207 15.05 -10.70 -16.24
C ASP A 207 14.15 -9.50 -15.96
N GLU A 208 13.73 -8.78 -17.00
CA GLU A 208 12.77 -7.67 -16.87
C GLU A 208 11.36 -8.15 -17.19
N ILE A 209 10.42 -7.98 -16.26
CA ILE A 209 9.02 -8.35 -16.43
C ILE A 209 8.10 -7.14 -16.26
N SER A 210 6.90 -7.22 -16.83
CA SER A 210 5.86 -6.22 -16.56
C SER A 210 5.38 -6.32 -15.11
N PHE A 211 5.39 -5.20 -14.38
CA PHE A 211 5.00 -5.12 -12.98
C PHE A 211 3.59 -4.56 -12.83
N PHE A 212 2.66 -5.38 -12.35
CA PHE A 212 1.25 -5.02 -12.20
C PHE A 212 0.71 -5.29 -10.78
N ALA A 213 1.60 -5.61 -9.83
CA ALA A 213 1.21 -5.94 -8.47
C ALA A 213 0.60 -4.72 -7.73
N LYS A 214 -0.32 -5.01 -6.81
CA LYS A 214 -0.89 -4.05 -5.86
C LYS A 214 -0.49 -4.44 -4.45
N PHE A 215 -0.36 -3.44 -3.59
CA PHE A 215 0.01 -3.63 -2.19
C PHE A 215 -1.21 -3.47 -1.30
N VAL A 216 -1.44 -4.47 -0.45
CA VAL A 216 -2.42 -4.41 0.64
C VAL A 216 -1.66 -4.64 1.93
N LEU A 217 -1.60 -3.60 2.76
CA LEU A 217 -0.79 -3.55 3.96
C LEU A 217 -1.71 -3.46 5.18
N CYS A 218 -1.38 -4.17 6.24
CA CYS A 218 -2.03 -4.07 7.53
C CYS A 218 -1.00 -3.63 8.57
N SER A 219 -1.40 -2.77 9.50
CA SER A 219 -0.58 -2.44 10.66
C SER A 219 -1.43 -2.31 11.91
N ASN A 220 -0.81 -2.59 13.06
CA ASN A 220 -1.38 -2.30 14.37
C ASN A 220 -0.98 -0.89 14.86
N ASN A 221 -0.14 -0.18 14.10
CA ASN A 221 0.28 1.18 14.40
C ASN A 221 -0.53 2.17 13.54
N GLU A 222 -1.40 2.96 14.18
CA GLU A 222 -2.20 3.99 13.49
C GLU A 222 -1.43 5.28 13.20
N LEU A 223 -0.27 5.48 13.82
CA LEU A 223 0.48 6.74 13.76
C LEU A 223 1.63 6.68 12.76
N LEU A 224 2.46 5.63 12.85
CA LEU A 224 3.71 5.51 12.11
C LEU A 224 3.91 4.09 11.50
N PRO A 225 2.95 3.56 10.72
CA PRO A 225 3.11 2.27 10.05
C PRO A 225 4.10 2.35 8.87
N VAL A 226 4.06 3.46 8.14
CA VAL A 226 4.86 3.76 6.94
C VAL A 226 5.12 5.27 6.90
N ILE A 227 6.28 5.70 6.38
CA ILE A 227 6.56 7.12 6.14
C ILE A 227 5.83 7.57 4.87
N ILE A 228 4.87 8.47 5.04
CA ILE A 228 4.06 9.06 3.98
C ILE A 228 4.26 10.58 4.04
N ASP A 229 4.81 11.14 2.96
CA ASP A 229 5.06 12.57 2.85
C ASP A 229 3.79 13.34 2.48
N VAL A 230 3.80 14.64 2.78
CA VAL A 230 2.74 15.57 2.38
C VAL A 230 2.64 15.61 0.85
N GLY A 231 1.42 15.47 0.32
CA GLY A 231 1.16 15.46 -1.11
C GLY A 231 1.31 14.10 -1.79
N GLU A 232 1.62 13.04 -1.04
CA GLU A 232 1.57 11.69 -1.57
C GLU A 232 0.12 11.26 -1.89
N THR A 233 -0.11 10.77 -3.10
CA THR A 233 -1.46 10.46 -3.61
C THR A 233 -1.69 8.98 -3.84
N ARG A 234 -0.70 8.12 -3.55
CA ARG A 234 -0.76 6.68 -3.85
C ARG A 234 -1.27 5.83 -2.70
N TYR A 235 -1.48 6.39 -1.51
CA TYR A 235 -1.96 5.63 -0.34
C TYR A 235 -3.45 5.85 -0.12
N TRP A 236 -4.15 4.77 0.17
CA TRP A 236 -5.50 4.78 0.67
C TRP A 236 -5.52 4.12 2.05
N VAL A 237 -5.71 4.93 3.10
CA VAL A 237 -5.61 4.45 4.49
C VAL A 237 -7.01 4.27 5.05
N ARG A 238 -7.32 3.07 5.55
CA ARG A 238 -8.57 2.75 6.25
C ARG A 238 -8.27 2.43 7.71
N LYS A 239 -8.91 3.17 8.63
CA LYS A 239 -8.96 2.77 10.04
C LYS A 239 -10.07 1.73 10.20
N ILE A 240 -9.74 0.57 10.75
CA ILE A 240 -10.68 -0.54 10.90
C ILE A 240 -11.06 -0.67 12.37
N ASN A 241 -12.35 -0.73 12.65
CA ASN A 241 -12.88 -0.90 14.00
C ASN A 241 -12.87 -2.38 14.39
N ARG A 242 -12.92 -2.65 15.70
CA ARG A 242 -13.10 -4.00 16.24
C ARG A 242 -14.42 -4.61 15.80
N LEU A 243 -14.39 -5.91 15.52
CA LEU A 243 -15.58 -6.70 15.24
C LEU A 243 -16.41 -6.88 16.53
N GLU A 244 -17.73 -6.75 16.41
CA GLU A 244 -18.65 -6.95 17.53
C GLU A 244 -18.79 -8.42 17.92
N SER A 245 -18.65 -9.33 16.95
CA SER A 245 -18.73 -10.77 17.13
C SER A 245 -17.63 -11.48 16.35
N ASP A 246 -17.20 -12.63 16.88
CA ASP A 246 -16.19 -13.48 16.25
C ASP A 246 -16.87 -14.78 15.81
N ASP A 247 -16.92 -15.00 14.50
CA ASP A 247 -17.47 -16.21 13.89
C ASP A 247 -16.33 -17.01 13.28
N THR A 248 -16.00 -18.15 13.90
CA THR A 248 -14.90 -19.01 13.51
C THR A 248 -15.04 -19.58 12.10
N ASP A 249 -16.28 -19.73 11.60
CA ASP A 249 -16.57 -20.27 10.27
C ASP A 249 -16.77 -19.18 9.21
N PHE A 250 -16.62 -17.91 9.58
CA PHE A 250 -16.85 -16.78 8.68
C PHE A 250 -16.03 -16.88 7.39
N LEU A 251 -14.75 -17.28 7.47
CA LEU A 251 -13.91 -17.46 6.28
C LEU A 251 -14.44 -18.56 5.33
N GLN A 252 -15.09 -19.60 5.87
CA GLN A 252 -15.69 -20.64 5.03
C GLN A 252 -16.95 -20.13 4.33
N LYS A 253 -17.78 -19.35 5.04
CA LYS A 253 -18.96 -18.69 4.46
C LYS A 253 -18.56 -17.72 3.34
N LEU A 254 -17.54 -16.90 3.57
CA LEU A 254 -16.97 -16.02 2.54
C LEU A 254 -16.52 -16.79 1.30
N LYS A 255 -15.85 -17.93 1.48
CA LYS A 255 -15.41 -18.78 0.35
C LYS A 255 -16.58 -19.32 -0.47
N ALA A 256 -17.67 -19.70 0.18
CA ALA A 256 -18.86 -20.21 -0.50
C ALA A 256 -19.54 -19.14 -1.36
N GLU A 257 -19.43 -17.86 -0.98
CA GLU A 257 -20.03 -16.72 -1.67
C GLU A 257 -19.18 -16.14 -2.81
N ILE A 258 -17.92 -16.55 -2.97
CA ILE A 258 -17.02 -16.03 -4.02
C ILE A 258 -17.65 -16.13 -5.43
N PRO A 259 -18.28 -17.25 -5.85
CA PRO A 259 -18.95 -17.34 -7.15
C PRO A 259 -20.00 -16.25 -7.39
N ALA A 260 -20.85 -15.98 -6.39
CA ALA A 260 -21.88 -14.94 -6.41
C ALA A 260 -21.27 -13.55 -6.47
N PHE A 261 -20.28 -13.30 -5.64
CA PHE A 261 -19.54 -12.05 -5.60
C PHE A 261 -18.86 -11.74 -6.95
N LEU A 262 -18.17 -12.71 -7.55
CA LEU A 262 -17.51 -12.50 -8.85
C LEU A 262 -18.51 -12.26 -9.98
N TYR A 263 -19.67 -12.93 -9.96
CA TYR A 263 -20.73 -12.67 -10.93
C TYR A 263 -21.26 -11.23 -10.79
N PHE A 264 -21.49 -10.77 -9.57
CA PHE A 264 -21.87 -9.39 -9.30
C PHE A 264 -20.83 -8.39 -9.83
N LEU A 265 -19.53 -8.61 -9.57
CA LEU A 265 -18.47 -7.73 -10.07
C LEU A 265 -18.40 -7.64 -11.61
N GLN A 266 -18.83 -8.68 -12.34
CA GLN A 266 -18.85 -8.63 -13.81
C GLN A 266 -19.94 -7.71 -14.37
N HIS A 267 -21.07 -7.59 -13.67
CA HIS A 267 -22.27 -6.92 -14.17
C HIS A 267 -22.49 -5.54 -13.54
N ARG A 268 -21.81 -5.26 -12.42
CA ARG A 268 -21.89 -3.98 -11.72
C ARG A 268 -21.24 -2.85 -12.54
N PRO A 269 -21.87 -1.66 -12.64
CA PRO A 269 -21.20 -0.46 -13.14
C PRO A 269 -20.24 0.11 -12.10
N LEU A 270 -19.06 0.58 -12.54
CA LEU A 270 -18.12 1.27 -11.65
C LEU A 270 -18.71 2.62 -11.21
N SER A 271 -18.59 2.93 -9.92
CA SER A 271 -19.04 4.21 -9.36
C SER A 271 -18.09 5.37 -9.71
N THR A 272 -16.84 5.04 -10.04
CA THR A 272 -15.76 5.97 -10.35
C THR A 272 -15.25 5.83 -11.77
N GLN A 273 -14.53 6.86 -12.24
CA GLN A 273 -13.86 6.86 -13.52
C GLN A 273 -12.36 7.07 -13.35
N LYS A 274 -11.59 6.59 -14.32
CA LYS A 274 -10.14 6.77 -14.34
C LYS A 274 -9.78 8.21 -14.70
N GLU A 275 -9.27 8.96 -13.73
CA GLU A 275 -8.80 10.33 -13.95
C GLU A 275 -7.30 10.44 -14.25
N SER A 276 -6.50 9.47 -13.79
CA SER A 276 -5.05 9.55 -13.87
C SER A 276 -4.40 8.19 -14.15
N ARG A 277 -3.08 8.10 -13.93
CA ARG A 277 -2.38 6.81 -13.91
C ARG A 277 -2.98 5.87 -12.86
N MET A 278 -3.29 6.39 -11.67
CA MET A 278 -4.08 5.71 -10.65
C MET A 278 -5.56 5.85 -10.99
N TRP A 279 -6.35 4.81 -10.71
CA TRP A 279 -7.77 4.83 -11.00
C TRP A 279 -8.51 5.91 -10.20
N PHE A 280 -8.34 5.88 -8.87
CA PHE A 280 -9.04 6.80 -7.97
C PHE A 280 -8.39 8.17 -7.92
N ALA A 281 -9.22 9.22 -7.93
CA ALA A 281 -8.79 10.58 -7.66
C ALA A 281 -8.25 10.69 -6.22
N PRO A 282 -7.15 11.43 -5.98
CA PRO A 282 -6.55 11.54 -4.65
C PRO A 282 -7.51 12.05 -3.58
N LYS A 283 -8.44 12.92 -3.96
CA LYS A 283 -9.48 13.47 -3.07
C LYS A 283 -10.45 12.41 -2.54
N LEU A 284 -10.73 11.36 -3.33
CA LEU A 284 -11.66 10.30 -2.95
C LEU A 284 -11.06 9.38 -1.87
N ILE A 285 -9.74 9.17 -1.91
CA ILE A 285 -9.03 8.25 -1.01
C ILE A 285 -8.31 8.97 0.15
N PHE A 286 -8.43 10.30 0.24
CA PHE A 286 -7.86 11.09 1.32
C PHE A 286 -8.73 10.99 2.58
N THR A 287 -8.31 10.14 3.52
CA THR A 287 -9.06 9.87 4.76
C THR A 287 -8.45 10.60 5.96
N PRO A 288 -9.21 10.78 7.06
CA PRO A 288 -8.66 11.28 8.32
C PRO A 288 -7.50 10.44 8.85
N ALA A 289 -7.53 9.12 8.62
CA ALA A 289 -6.45 8.22 8.99
C ALA A 289 -5.17 8.49 8.20
N LEU A 290 -5.26 8.71 6.88
CA LEU A 290 -4.13 9.12 6.05
C LEU A 290 -3.55 10.46 6.52
N GLN A 291 -4.42 11.44 6.77
CA GLN A 291 -4.01 12.76 7.26
C GLN A 291 -3.28 12.65 8.61
N ARG A 292 -3.75 11.78 9.52
CA ARG A 292 -3.10 11.52 10.81
C ARG A 292 -1.69 10.94 10.61
N ILE A 293 -1.50 9.98 9.72
CA ILE A 293 -0.17 9.42 9.44
C ILE A 293 0.77 10.47 8.84
N ILE A 294 0.30 11.26 7.86
CA ILE A 294 1.10 12.34 7.24
C ILE A 294 1.55 13.36 8.30
N ARG A 295 0.65 13.74 9.22
CA ARG A 295 0.96 14.65 10.34
C ARG A 295 2.02 14.06 11.28
N ASN A 296 1.89 12.80 11.65
CA ASN A 296 2.84 12.16 12.58
C ASN A 296 4.21 11.88 11.94
N ASN A 297 4.29 11.75 10.61
CA ASN A 297 5.55 11.60 9.89
C ASN A 297 6.37 12.91 9.79
N ARG A 298 5.86 14.03 10.31
CA ARG A 298 6.58 15.31 10.31
C ARG A 298 7.72 15.34 11.31
N ASN A 299 8.62 16.29 11.09
CA ASN A 299 9.73 16.50 12.00
C ASN A 299 9.20 16.94 13.38
N LYS A 300 9.73 16.37 14.46
CA LYS A 300 9.35 16.74 15.83
C LYS A 300 9.44 18.25 16.08
N LEU A 301 10.50 18.89 15.57
CA LEU A 301 10.67 20.35 15.69
C LEU A 301 9.55 21.13 14.96
N GLU A 302 9.08 20.62 13.83
CA GLU A 302 7.99 21.24 13.08
C GLU A 302 6.66 21.14 13.85
N LEU A 303 6.38 19.98 14.46
CA LEU A 303 5.20 19.78 15.29
C LEU A 303 5.19 20.74 16.47
N GLU A 304 6.31 20.85 17.20
CA GLU A 304 6.45 21.75 18.35
C GLU A 304 6.32 23.22 17.94
N MET A 305 6.89 23.62 16.79
CA MET A 305 6.70 24.96 16.24
C MET A 305 5.23 25.23 15.87
N SER A 306 4.53 24.24 15.32
CA SER A 306 3.12 24.35 14.97
C SER A 306 2.24 24.48 16.22
N GLU A 307 2.47 23.63 17.23
CA GLU A 307 1.76 23.66 18.51
C GLU A 307 2.00 24.98 19.24
N LEU A 308 3.25 25.43 19.34
CA LEU A 308 3.59 26.74 19.90
C LEU A 308 2.84 27.89 19.22
N CYS A 309 2.72 27.88 17.89
CA CYS A 309 1.97 28.92 17.17
C CYS A 309 0.46 28.84 17.48
N LEU A 310 -0.11 27.64 17.58
CA LEU A 310 -1.51 27.45 17.93
C LEU A 310 -1.80 27.87 19.38
N ASP A 311 -0.92 27.52 20.32
CA ASP A 311 -1.02 27.92 21.72
C ASP A 311 -0.99 29.45 21.86
N ILE A 312 -0.07 30.13 21.16
CA ILE A 312 -0.02 31.60 21.13
C ILE A 312 -1.33 32.18 20.58
N MET A 313 -1.86 31.62 19.49
CA MET A 313 -3.12 32.05 18.87
C MET A 313 -4.30 31.90 19.82
N GLU A 314 -4.41 30.77 20.50
CA GLU A 314 -5.52 30.49 21.42
C GLU A 314 -5.43 31.33 22.69
N THR A 315 -4.23 31.43 23.24
CA THR A 315 -3.99 32.16 24.49
C THR A 315 -4.21 33.67 24.34
N ASN A 316 -3.90 34.23 23.16
CA ASN A 316 -4.06 35.66 22.88
C ASN A 316 -5.33 35.98 22.06
N ASN A 317 -6.16 34.97 21.75
CA ASN A 317 -7.36 35.09 20.92
C ASN A 317 -7.08 35.80 19.57
N VAL A 318 -6.05 35.35 18.85
CA VAL A 318 -5.67 35.84 17.52
C VAL A 318 -5.70 34.71 16.48
N GLU A 319 -5.97 35.05 15.21
CA GLU A 319 -6.05 34.08 14.11
C GLU A 319 -4.72 33.90 13.35
N GLU A 320 -3.73 34.75 13.61
CA GLU A 320 -2.42 34.72 12.95
C GLU A 320 -1.29 35.13 13.91
N VAL A 321 -0.09 34.59 13.65
CA VAL A 321 1.13 34.91 14.38
C VAL A 321 2.18 35.37 13.39
N SER A 322 2.80 36.50 13.70
CA SER A 322 3.87 37.09 12.90
C SER A 322 5.18 37.00 13.67
N PHE A 323 6.24 36.49 13.03
CA PHE A 323 7.53 36.27 13.68
C PHE A 323 8.70 36.35 12.70
N CYS A 324 9.87 36.76 13.19
CA CYS A 324 11.15 36.49 12.55
C CYS A 324 11.72 35.18 13.09
N ILE A 325 12.64 34.55 12.35
CA ILE A 325 13.33 33.32 12.79
C ILE A 325 14.00 33.51 14.17
N ASN A 326 14.55 34.70 14.43
CA ASN A 326 15.18 35.02 15.71
C ASN A 326 14.18 35.16 16.87
N ASP A 327 12.90 35.44 16.58
CA ASP A 327 11.86 35.53 17.61
C ASP A 327 11.41 34.12 18.04
N MET A 328 11.46 33.16 17.12
CA MET A 328 11.04 31.78 17.38
C MET A 328 12.03 31.03 18.28
N MET A 329 13.33 31.32 18.17
CA MET A 329 14.40 30.71 18.98
C MET A 329 14.15 30.77 20.50
N PRO A 330 13.84 31.93 21.12
CA PRO A 330 13.53 32.01 22.55
C PRO A 330 12.16 31.44 22.88
N LEU A 331 11.17 31.47 21.98
CA LEU A 331 9.85 30.87 22.25
C LEU A 331 9.94 29.34 22.35
N LEU A 332 10.83 28.73 21.57
CA LEU A 332 11.10 27.30 21.60
C LEU A 332 11.95 26.85 22.81
N SER A 333 12.48 27.76 23.64
CA SER A 333 13.37 27.38 24.74
C SER A 333 12.70 26.53 25.83
N ASN A 334 11.37 26.61 25.92
CA ASN A 334 10.57 25.79 26.82
C ASN A 334 10.20 24.42 26.22
N THR A 335 10.55 24.16 24.96
CA THR A 335 10.34 22.85 24.31
C THR A 335 11.53 21.94 24.59
N GLN A 336 11.30 20.63 24.72
CA GLN A 336 12.37 19.63 24.93
C GLN A 336 13.14 19.28 23.63
N CYS A 337 12.97 20.07 22.57
CA CYS A 337 13.57 19.80 21.28
C CYS A 337 14.95 20.45 21.15
N LYS A 338 15.89 19.73 20.52
CA LYS A 338 17.14 20.34 20.04
C LYS A 338 16.83 21.03 18.72
N TYR A 339 17.16 22.32 18.63
CA TYR A 339 16.93 23.13 17.44
C TYR A 339 18.10 24.05 17.15
N ASP A 340 18.29 24.37 15.87
CA ASP A 340 19.17 25.43 15.42
C ASP A 340 18.44 26.40 14.48
N LYS A 341 19.07 27.56 14.24
CA LYS A 341 18.51 28.62 13.39
C LYS A 341 18.30 28.17 11.94
N GLY A 342 19.13 27.26 11.44
CA GLY A 342 19.02 26.69 10.10
C GLY A 342 17.82 25.75 9.97
N GLN A 343 17.55 24.92 10.98
CA GLN A 343 16.39 24.03 11.04
C GLN A 343 15.08 24.80 11.10
N ILE A 344 14.99 25.83 11.94
CA ILE A 344 13.81 26.71 12.01
C ILE A 344 13.61 27.40 10.65
N ARG A 345 14.69 27.93 10.05
CA ARG A 345 14.63 28.55 8.72
C ARG A 345 14.07 27.56 7.68
N ARG A 346 14.58 26.33 7.66
CA ARG A 346 14.13 25.28 6.75
C ARG A 346 12.65 24.96 6.93
N ILE A 347 12.16 24.89 8.17
CA ILE A 347 10.73 24.68 8.46
C ILE A 347 9.90 25.83 7.90
N VAL A 348 10.26 27.07 8.21
CA VAL A 348 9.50 28.26 7.81
C VAL A 348 9.49 28.44 6.29
N GLN A 349 10.66 28.32 5.65
CA GLN A 349 10.84 28.67 4.23
C GLN A 349 10.56 27.49 3.28
N ASP A 350 11.02 26.29 3.62
CA ASP A 350 10.97 25.16 2.67
C ASP A 350 9.75 24.27 2.92
N ILE A 351 9.38 24.06 4.20
CA ILE A 351 8.27 23.18 4.58
C ILE A 351 6.95 23.95 4.61
N TRP A 352 6.86 25.02 5.40
CA TRP A 352 5.67 25.88 5.50
C TRP A 352 5.52 26.83 4.30
N LYS A 353 6.57 26.96 3.48
CA LYS A 353 6.59 27.78 2.26
C LYS A 353 6.18 29.23 2.51
N LEU A 354 6.51 29.77 3.68
CA LEU A 354 6.22 31.16 4.02
C LEU A 354 7.25 32.08 3.38
N THR A 355 6.77 33.18 2.81
CA THR A 355 7.62 34.24 2.29
C THR A 355 7.62 35.42 3.26
N PRO A 356 8.78 36.03 3.54
CA PRO A 356 8.83 37.19 4.43
C PRO A 356 8.29 38.42 3.69
N VAL A 357 7.80 39.40 4.45
CA VAL A 357 7.46 40.71 3.89
C VAL A 357 8.66 41.36 3.19
N SER A 358 8.41 42.07 2.08
CA SER A 358 9.46 42.63 1.20
C SER A 358 10.29 43.72 1.86
N ASN A 359 9.65 44.55 2.68
CA ASN A 359 10.26 45.67 3.38
C ASN A 359 10.37 45.40 4.88
N THR A 360 11.29 46.11 5.54
CA THR A 360 11.38 46.10 7.00
C THR A 360 10.19 46.88 7.55
N LEU A 361 9.30 46.19 8.26
CA LEU A 361 8.07 46.76 8.81
C LEU A 361 7.99 46.50 10.32
N THR A 362 7.19 47.30 11.01
CA THR A 362 6.85 47.06 12.42
C THR A 362 5.78 45.97 12.49
N TYR A 363 5.97 44.98 13.35
CA TYR A 363 5.03 43.88 13.56
C TYR A 363 4.91 43.54 15.03
N THR A 364 3.79 42.91 15.38
CA THR A 364 3.57 42.34 16.70
C THR A 364 3.99 40.88 16.66
N THR A 365 4.90 40.50 17.56
CA THR A 365 5.30 39.12 17.83
C THR A 365 5.09 38.83 19.32
N TYR A 366 5.51 37.66 19.77
CA TYR A 366 5.33 37.21 21.14
C TYR A 366 6.66 36.84 21.78
N GLN A 367 6.73 36.99 23.09
CA GLN A 367 7.85 36.53 23.91
C GLN A 367 7.32 35.83 25.17
N LEU A 368 8.12 34.92 25.70
CA LEU A 368 7.83 34.27 26.97
C LEU A 368 7.79 35.32 28.10
N SER A 369 6.73 35.29 28.89
CA SER A 369 6.55 36.10 30.09
C SER A 369 6.08 35.21 31.23
N TYR A 370 7.03 34.79 32.06
CA TYR A 370 6.78 33.95 33.24
C TYR A 370 5.95 34.67 34.33
N ASN A 371 5.77 35.99 34.20
CA ASN A 371 5.02 36.82 35.14
C ASN A 371 3.61 37.17 34.63
N ALA A 372 3.25 36.78 33.41
CA ALA A 372 1.94 37.05 32.83
C ALA A 372 1.01 35.83 33.00
N PRO A 373 -0.30 36.03 33.25
CA PRO A 373 -1.26 34.93 33.40
C PRO A 373 -1.38 34.05 32.16
N LEU A 374 -0.92 34.54 31.01
CA LEU A 374 -1.07 33.95 29.68
C LEU A 374 0.25 33.39 29.11
N TYR A 375 1.36 33.35 29.86
CA TYR A 375 2.71 32.85 29.45
C TYR A 375 3.38 33.53 28.23
N TYR A 376 2.62 34.09 27.30
CA TYR A 376 3.06 34.77 26.10
C TYR A 376 2.58 36.23 26.17
N SER A 377 3.50 37.17 25.95
CA SER A 377 3.19 38.59 25.93
C SER A 377 3.45 39.19 24.55
N PRO A 378 2.53 40.00 24.00
CA PRO A 378 2.75 40.66 22.73
C PRO A 378 3.83 41.74 22.85
N ILE A 379 4.74 41.79 21.89
CA ILE A 379 5.81 42.78 21.79
C ILE A 379 5.92 43.28 20.35
N ARG A 380 6.16 44.59 20.19
CA ARG A 380 6.41 45.19 18.88
C ARG A 380 7.89 45.09 18.51
N ARG A 381 8.19 44.59 17.32
CA ARG A 381 9.54 44.53 16.73
C ARG A 381 9.52 45.08 15.31
N THR A 382 10.70 45.34 14.77
CA THR A 382 10.90 45.79 13.38
C THR A 382 11.74 44.77 12.63
N GLY A 383 11.27 44.33 11.45
CA GLY A 383 11.98 43.29 10.70
C GLY A 383 11.25 42.88 9.43
N ARG A 384 11.85 41.94 8.70
CA ARG A 384 11.20 41.19 7.62
C ARG A 384 10.65 39.89 8.21
N PHE A 385 9.43 39.96 8.69
CA PHE A 385 8.75 38.87 9.40
C PHE A 385 7.97 37.96 8.44
N TYR A 386 7.66 36.77 8.93
CA TYR A 386 6.75 35.80 8.32
C TYR A 386 5.43 35.82 9.10
N THR A 387 4.33 35.51 8.42
CA THR A 387 3.02 35.38 9.06
C THR A 387 2.46 34.00 8.74
N ILE A 388 1.93 33.32 9.76
CA ILE A 388 1.22 32.07 9.61
C ILE A 388 -0.17 32.17 10.25
N THR A 389 -1.18 31.67 9.55
CA THR A 389 -2.57 31.69 10.01
C THR A 389 -2.97 30.36 10.65
N LYS A 390 -3.96 30.39 11.55
CA LYS A 390 -4.55 29.17 12.15
C LYS A 390 -5.06 28.19 11.09
N LYS A 391 -5.63 28.71 10.00
CA LYS A 391 -6.08 27.93 8.85
C LYS A 391 -4.92 27.24 8.14
N GLN A 392 -3.81 27.94 7.90
CA GLN A 392 -2.61 27.34 7.30
C GLN A 392 -2.05 26.23 8.19
N LEU A 393 -1.86 26.47 9.49
CA LEU A 393 -1.36 25.46 10.44
C LEU A 393 -2.23 24.20 10.48
N LYS A 394 -3.57 24.35 10.47
CA LYS A 394 -4.49 23.22 10.43
C LYS A 394 -4.47 22.47 9.10
N SER A 395 -4.14 23.16 8.00
CA SER A 395 -4.06 22.58 6.65
C SER A 395 -2.71 21.96 6.33
N LEU A 396 -1.64 22.38 7.03
CA LEU A 396 -0.33 21.73 6.95
C LEU A 396 -0.55 20.29 7.31
#